data_AF-A0A958BZZ8-F1
#
_entry.id   AF-A0A958BZZ8-F1
#
_cell.length_a   1.000
_cell.length_b   1.000
_cell.length_c   1.000
_cell.angle_alpha   90.00
_cell.angle_beta   90.00
_cell.angle_gamma   90.00
#
_symmetry.space_group_name_H-M   'P 1'
#
loop_
_entity.id
_entity.type
_entity.pdbx_description
1 polymer ?
#
loop_
_entity_poly.entity_id
_entity_poly.type
_entity_poly.pdbx_seq_one_letter_code
_entity_poly.pdbx_strand_id
1 'polypeptide(L)' 'GGQYPTSLWDPGEIINDELTLPLDDLPPGRYTPVVGLYNFTTGDRLPTKNPANEVTLEAIEIGD' A
#
# COMPACT_ATOMS: atom_id res chain seq x y z
N GLY A 1 -6.53 3.61 9.46
CA GLY A 1 -7.55 3.77 8.42
C GLY A 1 -7.31 5.08 7.71
N GLY A 2 -7.58 5.16 6.41
CA GLY A 2 -7.46 6.41 5.64
C GLY A 2 -8.52 7.43 6.03
N GLN A 3 -8.31 8.71 5.68
CA GLN A 3 -9.21 9.80 6.05
C GLN A 3 -10.58 9.73 5.33
N TYR A 4 -10.66 9.00 4.22
CA TYR A 4 -11.88 8.82 3.43
C TYR A 4 -12.14 7.33 3.16
N PRO A 5 -13.17 6.72 3.80
CA PRO A 5 -13.42 5.28 3.70
C PRO A 5 -13.56 4.79 2.26
N THR A 6 -12.86 3.71 1.92
CA THR A 6 -12.87 3.10 0.58
C THR A 6 -14.24 2.60 0.12
N SER A 7 -15.20 2.42 1.05
CA SER A 7 -16.59 2.07 0.74
C SER A 7 -17.41 3.21 0.13
N LEU A 8 -16.90 4.45 0.19
CA LEU A 8 -17.56 5.64 -0.32
C LEU A 8 -16.99 6.09 -1.67
N TRP A 9 -15.97 5.40 -2.18
CA TRP A 9 -15.29 5.81 -3.40
C TRP A 9 -16.14 5.52 -4.64
N ASP A 10 -16.17 6.46 -5.57
CA ASP A 10 -16.76 6.26 -6.88
C ASP A 10 -15.75 5.65 -7.87
N PRO A 11 -16.19 4.83 -8.85
CA PRO A 11 -15.30 4.32 -9.89
C PRO A 11 -14.60 5.45 -10.66
N GLY A 12 -13.27 5.43 -10.65
CA GLY A 12 -12.43 6.44 -11.32
C GLY A 12 -12.15 7.70 -10.49
N GLU A 13 -12.68 7.77 -9.27
CA GLU A 13 -12.35 8.83 -8.33
C GLU A 13 -10.86 8.79 -7.94
N ILE A 14 -10.23 9.96 -7.84
CA ILE A 14 -8.84 10.11 -7.41
C ILE A 14 -8.85 10.65 -5.99
N ILE A 15 -8.42 9.82 -5.04
CA ILE A 15 -8.26 10.18 -3.64
C ILE A 15 -6.77 10.34 -3.34
N ASN A 16 -6.41 11.50 -2.77
CA ASN A 16 -5.06 11.74 -2.26
C ASN A 16 -5.06 11.48 -0.75
N ASP A 17 -4.38 10.42 -0.31
CA ASP A 17 -4.26 10.03 1.09
C ASP A 17 -2.78 9.84 1.43
N GLU A 18 -2.37 10.35 2.59
CA GLU A 18 -0.98 10.30 3.05
C GLU A 18 -0.86 9.31 4.22
N LEU A 19 -0.01 8.30 4.04
CA LEU A 19 0.23 7.25 5.03
C LEU A 19 1.70 7.32 5.48
N THR A 20 1.92 7.62 6.75
CA THR A 20 3.25 7.57 7.36
C THR A 20 3.54 6.16 7.87
N LEU A 21 4.64 5.57 7.41
CA LEU A 21 5.13 4.27 7.86
C LEU A 21 6.37 4.49 8.76
N PRO A 22 6.35 4.03 10.02
CA PRO A 22 7.55 4.08 10.86
C PRO A 22 8.59 3.09 10.34
N LEU A 23 9.84 3.54 10.17
CA LEU A 23 10.94 2.73 9.65
C LEU A 23 12.05 2.48 10.69
N ASP A 24 11.91 3.03 11.90
CA ASP A 24 12.99 3.11 12.90
C ASP A 24 13.47 1.74 13.41
N ASP A 25 12.61 0.72 13.33
CA ASP A 25 12.90 -0.65 13.77
C ASP A 25 13.45 -1.55 12.64
N LEU A 26 13.68 -0.98 11.43
CA LEU A 26 14.20 -1.73 10.29
C LEU A 26 15.73 -1.73 10.28
N PRO A 27 16.38 -2.89 10.06
CA PRO A 27 17.81 -2.93 9.78
C PRO A 27 18.18 -2.06 8.57
N PRO A 28 19.40 -1.50 8.53
CA PRO A 28 19.86 -0.81 7.33
C PRO A 28 19.84 -1.71 6.09
N GLY A 29 19.47 -1.13 4.96
CA GLY A 29 19.47 -1.81 3.68
C GLY A 29 18.44 -1.29 2.68
N ARG A 30 18.38 -1.98 1.53
CA ARG A 30 17.50 -1.64 0.42
C ARG A 30 16.16 -2.34 0.53
N TYR A 31 15.09 -1.58 0.65
CA TYR A 31 13.72 -2.08 0.74
C TYR A 31 12.93 -1.69 -0.50
N THR A 32 12.06 -2.59 -0.96
CA THR A 32 11.11 -2.32 -2.06
C THR A 32 9.69 -2.37 -1.50
N PRO A 33 9.04 -1.21 -1.26
CA PRO A 33 7.69 -1.19 -0.74
C PRO A 33 6.68 -1.72 -1.76
N VAL A 34 5.64 -2.36 -1.25
CA VAL A 34 4.51 -2.85 -2.06
C VAL A 34 3.19 -2.43 -1.43
N VAL A 35 2.21 -2.10 -2.26
CA VAL A 35 0.87 -1.67 -1.84
C VAL A 35 -0.17 -2.56 -2.48
N GLY A 36 -1.18 -2.97 -1.71
CA GLY A 36 -2.32 -3.73 -2.22
C GLY A 36 -3.54 -3.51 -1.34
N LEU A 37 -4.71 -3.76 -1.93
CA LEU A 37 -5.99 -3.70 -1.23
C LEU A 37 -6.48 -5.11 -0.91
N TYR A 38 -7.27 -5.24 0.14
CA TYR A 38 -7.83 -6.50 0.60
C TYR A 38 -9.33 -6.39 0.76
N ASN A 39 -10.03 -7.50 0.56
CA ASN A 39 -11.39 -7.65 1.01
C ASN A 39 -11.39 -7.68 2.54
N PHE A 40 -12.06 -6.72 3.17
CA PHE A 40 -12.06 -6.60 4.63
C PHE A 40 -12.69 -7.80 5.35
N THR A 41 -13.66 -8.47 4.72
CA THR A 41 -14.36 -9.61 5.33
C THR A 41 -13.56 -10.91 5.22
N THR A 42 -12.92 -11.16 4.09
CA THR A 42 -12.20 -12.43 3.86
C THR A 42 -10.71 -12.34 4.13
N GLY A 43 -10.14 -11.13 4.10
CA GLY A 43 -8.70 -10.90 4.16
C GLY A 43 -7.98 -11.21 2.84
N ASP A 44 -8.70 -11.60 1.79
CA ASP A 44 -8.09 -11.90 0.49
C ASP A 44 -7.64 -10.64 -0.22
N ARG A 45 -6.54 -10.74 -0.97
CA ARG A 45 -6.04 -9.62 -1.77
C ARG A 45 -6.92 -9.39 -2.99
N LEU A 46 -7.29 -8.13 -3.24
CA LEU A 46 -8.08 -7.78 -4.42
C LEU A 46 -7.25 -7.96 -5.70
N PRO A 47 -7.81 -8.56 -6.75
CA PRO A 47 -7.07 -8.86 -7.96
C PRO A 47 -6.60 -7.59 -8.68
N THR A 48 -5.37 -7.59 -9.16
CA THR A 48 -4.84 -6.53 -10.03
C THR A 48 -4.32 -7.12 -11.35
N LYS A 49 -3.80 -6.28 -12.23
CA LYS A 49 -3.11 -6.76 -13.45
C LYS A 49 -1.78 -7.45 -13.13
N ASN A 50 -1.22 -7.22 -11.94
CA ASN A 50 -0.05 -7.91 -11.44
C ASN A 50 -0.50 -9.24 -10.78
N PRO A 51 0.08 -10.41 -11.12
CA PRO A 51 -0.26 -11.69 -10.49
C PRO A 51 -0.11 -11.73 -8.96
N ALA A 52 0.78 -10.90 -8.40
CA ALA A 52 0.94 -10.77 -6.95
C ALA A 52 -0.17 -9.92 -6.30
N ASN A 53 -1.06 -9.31 -7.08
CA ASN A 53 -2.15 -8.44 -6.63
C ASN A 53 -1.67 -7.19 -5.87
N GLU A 54 -0.53 -6.64 -6.27
CA GLU A 54 0.10 -5.41 -5.73
C GLU A 54 0.52 -4.41 -6.81
N VAL A 55 0.75 -3.20 -6.36
CA VAL A 55 1.63 -2.21 -6.98
C VAL A 55 2.96 -2.19 -6.22
N THR A 56 4.06 -2.33 -6.95
CA THR A 56 5.42 -2.16 -6.42
C THR A 56 5.83 -0.70 -6.54
N LEU A 57 6.35 -0.13 -5.45
CA LEU A 57 6.88 1.24 -5.44
C LEU A 57 8.39 1.23 -5.72
N GLU A 58 8.95 2.42 -5.89
CA GLU A 58 10.40 2.58 -5.98
C GLU A 58 11.08 2.14 -4.69
N ALA A 59 12.25 1.52 -4.84
CA ALA A 59 13.03 1.07 -3.70
C ALA A 59 13.65 2.24 -2.94
N ILE A 60 13.75 2.08 -1.62
CA ILE A 60 14.33 3.06 -0.70
C ILE A 60 15.51 2.42 0.05
N GLU A 61 16.52 3.23 0.36
CA GLU A 61 17.60 2.85 1.26
C GLU A 61 17.28 3.34 2.67
N ILE A 62 17.56 2.51 3.68
CA ILE A 62 17.38 2.83 5.09
C ILE A 62 18.75 2.73 5.77
N GLY A 63 19.11 3.72 6.59
CA GLY A 63 20.28 3.66 7.48
C GLY A 63 21.63 4.05 6.86
N ASP A 64 21.64 4.92 5.85
CA ASP A 64 22.85 5.61 5.39
C ASP A 64 23.42 6.59 6.43
#